data_AF-A0A2E2ITZ9-F1
#
_entry.id   AF-A0A2E2ITZ9-F1
#
_cell.length_a   1.000
_cell.length_b   1.000
_cell.length_c   1.000
_cell.angle_alpha   90.00
_cell.angle_beta   90.00
_cell.angle_gamma   90.00
#
_symmetry.space_group_name_H-M   'P 1'
#
loop_
_entity.id
_entity.type
_entity.pdbx_description
1 polymer ?
#
loop_
_entity_poly.entity_id
_entity_poly.type
_entity_poly.pdbx_seq_one_letter_code
_entity_poly.pdbx_strand_id
1 'polypeptide(L)'
;RPCLVPRGHPLAAVTGPTNAVVAEGNFSGRLLFQGAGAGDGPTASAVVADLIDIARAWENWGEVGAPFSMPVAQLAALPPAQPGNRMERAYLRFTVNDRPGVLAEITAAMRDADVSIESLIQKGRASDGQEVLVAMVTHEGPEANVAKALALLEGSDSLTAAPLVLPILA
;
A
#
# COMPACT_ATOMS: atom_id res chain seq x y z
N ARG A 1 -3.09 4.18 -3.57
CA ARG A 1 -2.35 5.10 -2.68
C ARG A 1 -0.85 4.80 -2.79
N PRO A 2 0.04 5.80 -2.67
CA PRO A 2 1.49 5.55 -2.61
C PRO A 2 1.83 4.65 -1.43
N CYS A 3 2.85 3.81 -1.58
CA CYS A 3 3.35 2.93 -0.52
C CYS A 3 4.87 2.79 -0.62
N LEU A 4 5.51 2.49 0.51
CA LEU A 4 6.89 2.04 0.54
C LEU A 4 6.91 0.55 0.23
N VAL A 5 7.76 0.15 -0.70
CA VAL A 5 7.94 -1.26 -1.08
C VAL A 5 9.32 -1.71 -0.59
N PRO A 6 9.43 -2.80 0.17
CA PRO A 6 10.73 -3.35 0.58
C PRO A 6 11.60 -3.63 -0.64
N ARG A 7 12.90 -3.31 -0.56
CA ARG A 7 13.83 -3.50 -1.71
C ARG A 7 13.91 -4.94 -2.20
N GLY A 8 13.68 -5.93 -1.33
CA GLY A 8 13.64 -7.35 -1.70
C GLY A 8 12.30 -7.82 -2.28
N HIS A 9 11.26 -6.97 -2.30
CA HIS A 9 9.97 -7.32 -2.86
C HIS A 9 10.01 -7.27 -4.40
N PRO A 10 9.39 -8.22 -5.14
CA PRO A 10 9.45 -8.27 -6.60
C PRO A 10 9.04 -6.96 -7.30
N LEU A 11 8.03 -6.26 -6.77
CA LEU A 11 7.60 -4.96 -7.31
C LEU A 11 8.65 -3.85 -7.20
N ALA A 12 9.64 -3.96 -6.30
CA ALA A 12 10.67 -2.92 -6.14
C ALA A 12 11.62 -2.84 -7.36
N ALA A 13 11.75 -3.92 -8.12
CA ALA A 13 12.58 -3.97 -9.33
C ALA A 13 11.85 -3.47 -10.59
N VAL A 14 10.53 -3.26 -10.50
CA VAL A 14 9.70 -2.81 -11.63
C VAL A 14 9.94 -1.32 -11.84
N THR A 15 10.53 -0.99 -12.97
CA THR A 15 10.92 0.38 -13.33
C THR A 15 10.47 0.71 -14.75
N GLY A 16 10.57 1.99 -15.12
CA GLY A 16 10.14 2.47 -16.44
C GLY A 16 8.63 2.40 -16.64
N PRO A 17 8.15 2.48 -17.89
CA PRO A 17 6.72 2.49 -18.22
C PRO A 17 6.14 1.06 -18.29
N THR A 18 6.46 0.21 -17.32
CA THR A 18 5.90 -1.15 -17.23
C THR A 18 4.94 -1.27 -16.06
N ASN A 19 3.93 -2.13 -16.22
CA ASN A 19 3.05 -2.53 -15.14
C ASN A 19 3.50 -3.90 -14.63
N ALA A 20 3.17 -4.18 -13.37
CA ALA A 20 3.38 -5.49 -12.79
C ALA A 20 2.24 -5.87 -11.84
N VAL A 21 1.94 -7.16 -11.80
CA VAL A 21 0.97 -7.78 -10.90
C VAL A 21 1.69 -8.91 -10.17
N VAL A 22 1.64 -8.88 -8.84
CA VAL A 22 2.08 -10.00 -8.00
C VAL A 22 0.84 -10.74 -7.53
N ALA A 23 0.78 -12.05 -7.75
CA ALA A 23 -0.27 -12.93 -7.27
C ALA A 23 0.33 -13.97 -6.32
N GLU A 24 -0.31 -14.23 -5.20
CA GLU A 24 0.11 -15.25 -4.24
C GLU A 24 -0.98 -16.31 -4.14
N GLY A 25 -0.60 -17.56 -4.43
CA GLY A 25 -1.50 -18.70 -4.38
C GLY A 25 -1.00 -19.78 -3.44
N ASN A 26 -1.93 -20.51 -2.84
CA ASN A 26 -1.66 -21.49 -1.78
C ASN A 26 -0.59 -22.53 -2.16
N PHE A 27 -0.58 -22.96 -3.43
CA PHE A 27 0.36 -23.97 -3.95
C PHE A 27 1.29 -23.44 -5.04
N SER A 28 0.89 -22.37 -5.74
CA SER A 28 1.73 -21.72 -6.77
C SER A 28 2.78 -20.79 -6.18
N GLY A 29 2.68 -20.48 -4.88
CA GLY A 29 3.50 -19.47 -4.24
C GLY A 29 3.29 -18.10 -4.87
N ARG A 30 4.36 -17.30 -4.88
CA ARG A 30 4.37 -15.92 -5.39
C ARG A 30 4.74 -15.89 -6.87
N LEU A 31 3.83 -15.36 -7.69
CA LEU A 31 3.98 -15.16 -9.13
C LEU A 31 4.08 -13.66 -9.44
N LEU A 32 5.00 -13.28 -10.35
CA LEU A 32 5.12 -11.92 -10.86
C LEU A 32 4.80 -11.93 -12.36
N PHE A 33 3.84 -11.12 -12.76
CA PHE A 33 3.53 -10.81 -14.16
C PHE A 33 3.98 -9.38 -14.43
N GLN A 34 4.88 -9.17 -15.38
CA GLN A 34 5.40 -7.84 -15.72
C GLN A 34 5.35 -7.64 -17.23
N GLY A 35 4.95 -6.46 -17.68
CA GLY A 35 4.92 -6.10 -19.10
C GLY A 35 4.45 -4.67 -19.34
N ALA A 36 4.32 -4.30 -20.61
CA ALA A 36 3.71 -3.02 -20.97
C ALA A 36 2.21 -3.06 -20.61
N GLY A 37 1.80 -2.16 -19.71
CA GLY A 37 0.40 -2.09 -19.26
C GLY A 37 -0.45 -1.03 -19.97
N ALA A 38 0.15 -0.32 -20.92
CA ALA A 38 -0.50 0.68 -21.75
C ALA A 38 0.24 0.79 -23.10
N GLY A 39 -0.42 1.41 -24.08
CA GLY A 39 0.10 1.59 -25.43
C GLY A 39 -0.81 0.91 -26.45
N ASP A 40 -0.83 1.45 -27.66
CA ASP A 40 -1.64 0.96 -28.77
C ASP A 40 -1.40 -0.53 -29.07
N GLY A 41 -0.15 -0.94 -29.21
CA GLY A 41 0.23 -2.35 -29.45
C GLY A 41 -0.15 -3.30 -28.31
N PRO A 42 0.34 -3.08 -27.07
CA PRO A 42 0.01 -3.94 -25.93
C PRO A 42 -1.49 -4.06 -25.66
N THR A 43 -2.24 -2.96 -25.76
CA THR A 43 -3.69 -2.97 -25.56
C THR A 43 -4.40 -3.69 -26.70
N ALA A 44 -4.03 -3.45 -27.97
CA ALA A 44 -4.60 -4.15 -29.11
C ALA A 44 -4.35 -5.67 -29.03
N SER A 45 -3.17 -6.09 -28.56
CA SER A 45 -2.86 -7.50 -28.36
C SER A 45 -3.82 -8.19 -27.40
N ALA A 46 -4.19 -7.53 -26.29
CA ALA A 46 -5.16 -8.07 -25.34
C ALA A 46 -6.56 -8.17 -25.94
N VAL A 47 -7.00 -7.14 -26.67
CA VAL A 47 -8.31 -7.14 -27.35
C VAL A 47 -8.41 -8.27 -28.38
N VAL A 48 -7.36 -8.48 -29.19
CA VAL A 48 -7.35 -9.56 -30.19
C VAL A 48 -7.36 -10.93 -29.54
N ALA A 49 -6.70 -11.12 -28.40
CA ALA A 49 -6.74 -12.37 -27.65
C ALA A 49 -8.17 -12.71 -27.20
N ASP A 50 -8.89 -11.75 -26.61
CA ASP A 50 -10.29 -11.94 -26.19
C ASP A 50 -11.20 -12.24 -27.40
N LEU A 51 -11.00 -11.58 -28.55
CA LEU A 51 -11.77 -11.85 -29.76
C LEU A 51 -11.55 -13.29 -30.27
N ILE A 52 -10.32 -13.81 -30.20
CA ILE A 52 -10.01 -15.18 -30.58
C ILE A 52 -10.67 -16.17 -29.61
N ASP A 53 -10.63 -15.89 -28.31
CA ASP A 53 -11.24 -16.76 -27.30
C ASP A 53 -12.77 -16.81 -27.46
N ILE A 54 -13.43 -15.69 -27.78
CA ILE A 54 -14.86 -15.64 -28.11
C ILE A 54 -15.17 -16.43 -29.38
N ALA A 55 -14.37 -16.29 -30.44
CA ALA A 55 -14.59 -17.00 -31.69
C ALA A 55 -14.48 -18.52 -31.51
N ARG A 56 -13.48 -18.98 -30.75
CA ARG A 56 -13.31 -20.41 -30.38
C ARG A 56 -14.49 -20.94 -29.57
N ALA A 57 -15.05 -20.13 -28.66
CA ALA A 57 -16.23 -20.51 -27.91
C ALA A 57 -17.43 -20.80 -28.83
N TRP A 58 -17.58 -20.02 -29.91
CA TRP A 58 -18.65 -20.22 -30.86
C TRP A 58 -18.46 -21.51 -31.68
N GLU A 59 -17.26 -21.75 -32.22
CA GLU A 59 -16.96 -22.92 -33.03
C GLU A 59 -17.05 -24.24 -32.25
N ASN A 60 -16.59 -24.24 -30.99
CA ASN A 60 -16.63 -25.41 -30.11
C ASN A 60 -17.94 -25.54 -29.32
N TRP A 61 -19.06 -24.98 -29.81
CA TRP A 61 -20.39 -25.10 -29.18
C TRP A 61 -20.44 -24.70 -27.69
N GLY A 62 -19.59 -23.76 -27.27
CA GLY A 62 -19.54 -23.25 -25.90
C GLY A 62 -18.48 -23.89 -24.98
N GLU A 63 -17.56 -24.73 -25.49
CA GLU A 63 -16.46 -25.32 -24.69
C GLU A 63 -15.30 -24.35 -24.38
N VAL A 64 -15.58 -23.06 -24.12
CA VAL A 64 -14.60 -22.18 -23.50
C VAL A 64 -14.94 -22.07 -22.02
N GLY A 65 -13.95 -22.40 -21.19
CA GLY A 65 -14.09 -22.37 -19.73
C GLY A 65 -14.56 -20.99 -19.25
N ALA A 66 -15.31 -20.97 -18.16
CA ALA A 66 -15.72 -19.70 -17.56
C ALA A 66 -14.48 -18.83 -17.24
N PRO A 67 -14.58 -17.47 -17.28
CA PRO A 67 -13.42 -16.59 -17.10
C PRO A 67 -12.59 -16.83 -15.83
N PHE A 68 -13.22 -17.36 -14.78
CA PHE A 68 -12.56 -17.71 -13.51
C PHE A 68 -12.35 -19.21 -13.34
N SER A 69 -12.36 -19.97 -14.44
CA SER A 69 -12.43 -21.44 -14.45
C SER A 69 -13.67 -22.03 -13.72
N MET A 70 -14.60 -21.18 -13.28
CA MET A 70 -15.86 -21.55 -12.65
C MET A 70 -16.98 -20.53 -12.98
N PRO A 71 -18.25 -20.95 -13.02
CA PRO A 71 -19.37 -20.03 -13.28
C PRO A 71 -19.50 -18.95 -12.20
N VAL A 72 -19.83 -17.72 -12.60
CA VAL A 72 -20.01 -16.57 -11.69
C VAL A 72 -21.01 -16.86 -10.57
N ALA A 73 -22.10 -17.59 -10.88
CA ALA A 73 -23.12 -17.96 -9.90
C ALA A 73 -22.62 -18.89 -8.78
N GLN A 74 -21.43 -19.50 -8.94
CA GLN A 74 -20.80 -20.36 -7.95
C GLN A 74 -19.72 -19.65 -7.12
N LEU A 75 -19.42 -18.37 -7.43
CA LEU A 75 -18.46 -17.59 -6.65
C LEU A 75 -19.04 -17.27 -5.27
N ALA A 76 -18.18 -17.32 -4.25
CA ALA A 76 -18.55 -16.86 -2.91
C ALA A 76 -18.72 -15.34 -2.90
N ALA A 77 -19.86 -14.85 -2.41
CA ALA A 77 -20.07 -13.43 -2.22
C ALA A 77 -19.28 -12.94 -0.99
N LEU A 78 -18.33 -12.03 -1.22
CA LEU A 78 -17.56 -11.39 -0.16
C LEU A 78 -17.96 -9.90 -0.07
N PRO A 79 -18.41 -9.42 1.10
CA PRO A 79 -18.68 -8.00 1.28
C PRO A 79 -17.36 -7.20 1.21
N PRO A 80 -17.39 -5.94 0.74
CA PRO A 80 -16.21 -5.07 0.80
C PRO A 80 -15.67 -4.99 2.23
N ALA A 81 -14.35 -5.13 2.38
CA ALA A 81 -13.70 -4.93 3.67
C ALA A 81 -13.83 -3.46 4.11
N GLN A 82 -13.99 -3.23 5.42
CA GLN A 82 -13.97 -1.86 5.95
C GLN A 82 -12.57 -1.27 5.78
N PRO A 83 -12.43 -0.03 5.26
CA PRO A 83 -11.12 0.56 4.95
C PRO A 83 -10.14 0.56 6.13
N GLY A 84 -10.63 0.82 7.36
CA GLY A 84 -9.81 0.91 8.57
C GLY A 84 -9.33 -0.42 9.17
N ASN A 85 -9.88 -1.56 8.72
CA ASN A 85 -9.51 -2.89 9.22
C ASN A 85 -8.31 -3.49 8.49
N ARG A 86 -7.74 -2.77 7.51
CA ARG A 86 -6.56 -3.25 6.81
C ARG A 86 -5.37 -3.24 7.76
N MET A 87 -4.76 -4.41 7.91
CA MET A 87 -3.55 -4.59 8.70
C MET A 87 -2.35 -4.20 7.86
N GLU A 88 -1.53 -3.28 8.36
CA GLU A 88 -0.32 -2.85 7.68
C GLU A 88 0.69 -2.22 8.63
N ARG A 89 1.95 -2.18 8.17
CA ARG A 89 2.98 -1.31 8.74
C ARG A 89 2.90 0.05 8.07
N ALA A 90 3.23 1.11 8.81
CA ALA A 90 3.23 2.47 8.28
C ALA A 90 4.56 3.16 8.53
N TYR A 91 5.00 3.94 7.55
CA TYR A 91 6.02 4.97 7.71
C TYR A 91 5.32 6.30 7.98
N LEU A 92 5.68 6.93 9.09
CA LEU A 92 5.20 8.24 9.51
C LEU A 92 6.36 9.21 9.52
N ARG A 93 6.17 10.41 8.97
CA ARG A 93 7.16 11.49 9.05
C ARG A 93 6.50 12.77 9.53
N PHE A 94 7.01 13.26 10.65
CA PHE A 94 6.59 14.51 11.27
C PHE A 94 7.64 15.58 11.05
N THR A 95 7.19 16.81 10.78
CA THR A 95 8.01 18.02 10.86
C THR A 95 7.62 18.71 12.15
N VAL A 96 8.59 18.85 13.06
CA VAL A 96 8.31 19.26 14.44
C VAL A 96 9.23 20.35 14.91
N ASN A 97 8.80 21.12 15.90
CA ASN A 97 9.66 22.08 16.60
C ASN A 97 10.75 21.35 17.41
N ASP A 98 11.97 21.89 17.44
CA ASP A 98 13.10 21.36 18.22
C ASP A 98 13.01 21.81 19.68
N ARG A 99 12.07 21.23 20.43
CA ARG A 99 11.92 21.51 21.86
C ARG A 99 11.71 20.23 22.67
N PRO A 100 12.14 20.20 23.94
CA PRO A 100 11.84 19.11 24.85
C PRO A 100 10.34 18.81 24.92
N GLY A 101 9.98 17.53 24.99
CA GLY A 101 8.59 17.08 25.15
C GLY A 101 7.87 16.68 23.85
N VAL A 102 8.31 17.15 22.69
CA VAL A 102 7.69 16.84 21.38
C VAL A 102 7.63 15.34 21.10
N LEU A 103 8.73 14.61 21.32
CA LEU A 103 8.75 13.16 21.15
C LEU A 103 7.85 12.43 22.14
N ALA A 104 7.72 12.95 23.37
CA ALA A 104 6.84 12.36 24.38
C ALA A 104 5.37 12.53 23.98
N GLU A 105 5.01 13.68 23.42
CA GLU A 105 3.68 13.94 22.89
C GLU A 105 3.32 13.00 21.73
N ILE A 106 4.22 12.87 20.74
CA ILE A 106 4.02 11.97 19.60
C ILE A 106 3.87 10.51 20.07
N THR A 107 4.77 10.05 20.94
CA THR A 107 4.71 8.66 21.43
C THR A 107 3.51 8.41 22.34
N ALA A 108 3.04 9.40 23.09
CA ALA A 108 1.79 9.31 23.84
C ALA A 108 0.58 9.17 22.90
N ALA A 109 0.50 9.97 21.83
CA ALA A 109 -0.57 9.84 20.83
C ALA A 109 -0.56 8.46 20.15
N MET A 110 0.62 7.92 19.83
CA MET A 110 0.74 6.55 19.30
C MET A 110 0.23 5.50 20.29
N ARG A 111 0.63 5.60 21.56
CA ARG A 111 0.17 4.70 22.63
C ARG A 111 -1.35 4.75 22.82
N ASP A 112 -1.92 5.95 22.90
CA ASP A 112 -3.35 6.16 23.17
C ASP A 112 -4.22 5.74 21.96
N ALA A 113 -3.60 5.65 20.78
CA ALA A 113 -4.18 5.11 19.57
C ALA A 113 -3.88 3.62 19.32
N ASP A 114 -3.17 2.94 20.23
CA ASP A 114 -2.75 1.53 20.10
C ASP A 114 -1.90 1.28 18.84
N VAL A 115 -0.92 2.16 18.60
CA VAL A 115 0.08 2.05 17.54
C VAL A 115 1.42 1.65 18.15
N SER A 116 1.92 0.47 17.78
CA SER A 116 3.23 -0.01 18.19
C SER A 116 4.34 0.52 17.26
N ILE A 117 5.42 1.01 17.85
CA ILE A 117 6.55 1.63 17.13
C ILE A 117 7.65 0.57 16.95
N GLU A 118 8.05 0.34 15.70
CA GLU A 118 9.16 -0.55 15.35
C GLU A 118 10.49 0.20 15.36
N SER A 119 10.54 1.39 14.77
CA SER A 119 11.73 2.23 14.79
C SER A 119 11.38 3.71 14.78
N LEU A 120 12.25 4.51 15.37
CA LEU A 120 12.15 5.96 15.40
C LEU A 120 13.54 6.55 15.11
N ILE A 121 13.60 7.50 14.17
CA ILE A 121 14.82 8.23 13.83
C ILE A 121 14.48 9.72 13.82
N GLN A 122 15.18 10.49 14.65
CA GLN A 122 15.19 11.94 14.57
C GLN A 122 16.43 12.37 13.79
N LYS A 123 16.24 12.98 12.62
CA LYS A 123 17.35 13.58 11.86
C LYS A 123 17.46 15.05 12.22
N GLY A 124 18.49 15.39 13.00
CA GLY A 124 18.86 16.78 13.28
C GLY A 124 19.14 17.56 11.98
N ARG A 125 18.92 18.88 11.99
CA ARG A 125 19.27 19.76 10.86
C ARG A 125 20.76 20.09 10.85
N ALA A 126 21.32 20.18 9.64
CA ALA A 126 22.49 20.99 9.35
C ALA A 126 22.00 22.42 9.05
N SER A 127 22.41 23.39 9.88
CA SER A 127 22.20 24.85 9.75
C SER A 127 20.76 25.41 9.74
N ASP A 128 20.49 26.24 10.75
CA ASP A 128 19.66 27.47 10.72
C ASP A 128 18.12 27.41 10.84
N GLY A 129 17.51 26.32 11.34
CA GLY A 129 16.07 26.36 11.68
C GLY A 129 15.65 25.48 12.85
N GLN A 130 14.66 25.95 13.60
CA GLN A 130 14.08 25.32 14.80
C GLN A 130 13.24 24.07 14.52
N GLU A 131 13.29 23.48 13.32
CA GLU A 131 12.47 22.33 12.96
C GLU A 131 13.31 21.09 12.71
N VAL A 132 12.81 19.94 13.15
CA VAL A 132 13.47 18.64 13.01
C VAL A 132 12.52 17.65 12.34
N LEU A 133 13.08 16.68 11.62
CA LEU A 133 12.32 15.58 11.06
C LEU A 133 12.36 14.38 12.00
N VAL A 134 11.18 13.92 12.41
CA VAL A 134 11.00 12.66 13.12
C VAL A 134 10.37 11.67 12.16
N ALA A 135 11.12 10.62 11.84
CA ALA A 135 10.66 9.50 11.03
C ALA A 135 10.40 8.30 11.93
N MET A 136 9.29 7.60 11.70
CA MET A 136 8.86 6.45 12.48
C MET A 136 8.38 5.35 11.55
N VAL A 137 8.68 4.10 11.89
CA VAL A 137 8.06 2.91 11.29
C VAL A 137 7.26 2.21 12.39
N THR A 138 6.02 1.85 12.09
CA THR A 138 5.16 1.10 13.00
C THR A 138 5.31 -0.40 12.77
N HIS A 139 4.99 -1.19 13.80
CA HIS A 139 4.64 -2.60 13.59
C HIS A 139 3.32 -2.72 12.82
N GLU A 140 2.97 -3.94 12.44
CA GLU A 140 1.69 -4.23 11.79
C GLU A 140 0.53 -3.93 12.74
N GLY A 141 -0.46 -3.20 12.24
CA GLY A 141 -1.68 -2.86 12.98
C GLY A 141 -2.77 -2.34 12.05
N PRO A 142 -3.98 -2.09 12.57
CA PRO A 142 -5.07 -1.52 11.78
C PRO A 142 -4.75 -0.10 11.30
N GLU A 143 -5.03 0.22 10.04
CA GLU A 143 -4.90 1.59 9.50
C GLU A 143 -5.64 2.62 10.36
N ALA A 144 -6.80 2.24 10.93
CA ALA A 144 -7.58 3.10 11.80
C ALA A 144 -6.82 3.61 13.03
N ASN A 145 -5.88 2.83 13.57
CA ASN A 145 -5.08 3.22 14.74
C ASN A 145 -4.12 4.35 14.37
N VAL A 146 -3.48 4.27 13.20
CA VAL A 146 -2.64 5.37 12.70
C VAL A 146 -3.48 6.62 12.48
N ALA A 147 -4.65 6.51 11.85
CA ALA A 147 -5.55 7.65 11.66
C ALA A 147 -5.96 8.30 13.00
N LYS A 148 -6.27 7.48 14.00
CA LYS A 148 -6.57 7.94 15.37
C LYS A 148 -5.38 8.67 16.01
N ALA A 149 -4.15 8.16 15.85
CA ALA A 149 -2.96 8.79 16.38
C ALA A 149 -2.73 10.19 15.78
N LEU A 150 -2.97 10.34 14.46
CA LEU A 150 -2.87 11.64 13.79
C LEU A 150 -3.95 12.61 14.28
N ALA A 151 -5.18 12.14 14.49
CA ALA A 151 -6.26 12.96 15.01
C ALA A 151 -5.96 13.47 16.43
N LEU A 152 -5.30 12.67 17.27
CA LEU A 152 -4.86 13.11 18.61
C LEU A 152 -3.77 14.19 18.57
N LEU A 153 -3.02 14.29 17.48
CA LEU A 153 -1.98 15.30 17.26
C LEU A 153 -2.48 16.52 16.47
N GLU A 154 -3.72 16.50 16.00
CA GLU A 154 -4.28 17.58 15.19
C GLU A 154 -4.40 18.86 16.02
N GLY A 155 -3.82 19.96 15.53
CA GLY A 155 -3.77 21.24 16.25
C GLY A 155 -2.68 21.34 17.32
N SER A 156 -1.79 20.34 17.45
CA SER A 156 -0.63 20.43 18.34
C SER A 156 0.38 21.49 17.89
N ASP A 157 0.82 22.35 18.82
CA ASP A 157 1.92 23.31 18.62
C ASP A 157 3.28 22.63 18.34
N SER A 158 3.35 21.31 18.52
CA SER A 158 4.56 20.54 18.27
C SER A 158 4.73 20.17 16.79
N LEU A 159 3.66 20.16 15.99
CA LEU A 159 3.70 19.89 14.56
C LEU A 159 3.76 21.21 13.77
N THR A 160 4.73 21.35 12.87
CA THR A 160 4.83 22.55 12.02
C THR A 160 4.28 22.35 10.61
N ALA A 161 3.99 21.09 10.24
CA ALA A 161 3.37 20.74 8.97
C ALA A 161 2.55 19.44 9.12
N ALA A 162 1.68 19.18 8.14
CA ALA A 162 0.91 17.95 8.07
C ALA A 162 1.84 16.72 8.03
N PRO A 163 1.60 15.69 8.86
CA PRO A 163 2.39 14.46 8.83
C PRO A 163 2.26 13.73 7.49
N LEU A 164 3.38 13.18 7.00
CA LEU A 164 3.36 12.26 5.86
C LEU A 164 3.13 10.84 6.38
N VAL A 165 2.16 10.15 5.79
CA VAL A 165 1.87 8.75 6.07
C VAL A 165 2.00 7.94 4.79
N LEU A 166 2.85 6.92 4.82
CA LEU A 166 3.00 5.97 3.74
C LEU A 166 2.85 4.55 4.29
N PRO A 167 1.89 3.74 3.82
CA PRO A 167 1.85 2.33 4.14
C PRO A 167 3.11 1.63 3.61
N ILE A 168 3.56 0.60 4.30
CA ILE A 168 4.65 -0.27 3.87
C ILE A 168 4.02 -1.57 3.39
N LEU A 169 4.27 -1.92 2.12
CA LEU A 169 3.82 -3.18 1.55
C LEU A 169 4.54 -4.34 2.27
N ALA A 170 3.75 -5.32 2.73
CA ALA A 170 4.25 -6.53 3.37
C ALA A 170 5.03 -7.42 2.39
#